data_AF-A0A2W5TSZ6-F1
#
_entry.id   AF-A0A2W5TSZ6-F1
#
_cell.length_a   1.000
_cell.length_b   1.000
_cell.length_c   1.000
_cell.angle_alpha   90.00
_cell.angle_beta   90.00
_cell.angle_gamma   90.00
#
_symmetry.space_group_name_H-M   'P 1'
#
loop_
_entity.id
_entity.type
_entity.pdbx_description
1 polymer ?
#
loop_
_entity_poly.entity_id
_entity_poly.type
_entity_poly.pdbx_seq_one_letter_code
_entity_poly.pdbx_strand_id
1 'polypeptide(L)'
;MERKSNSTTVVTKETVATGLKTVTTTAREEQALRMRYGATVDMKAPLPKVYGNDGDLADELLLIEMHLLRAVKARNGANTTVASKSDVKSKIAARLGKK
;
A
#
# COMPACT_ATOMS: atom_id res chain seq x y z
N MET A 1 -33.12 38.26 21.60
CA MET A 1 -32.77 37.20 20.62
C MET A 1 -31.34 36.78 20.91
N GLU A 2 -31.19 35.78 21.78
CA GLU A 2 -29.87 35.26 22.15
C GLU A 2 -29.31 34.50 20.96
N ARG A 3 -28.19 34.99 20.41
CA ARG A 3 -27.49 34.31 19.33
C ARG A 3 -26.80 33.11 19.95
N LYS A 4 -27.38 31.92 19.75
CA LYS A 4 -26.73 30.62 19.95
C LYS A 4 -25.34 30.71 19.32
N SER A 5 -24.29 30.83 20.12
CA SER A 5 -22.92 30.68 19.64
C SER A 5 -22.79 29.21 19.27
N ASN A 6 -23.02 28.88 18.00
CA ASN A 6 -22.64 27.59 17.47
C ASN A 6 -21.12 27.51 17.63
N SER A 7 -20.67 26.85 18.70
CA SER A 7 -19.27 26.54 18.93
C SER A 7 -18.87 25.55 17.85
N THR A 8 -18.45 26.08 16.70
CA THR A 8 -17.83 25.29 15.65
C THR A 8 -16.45 24.94 16.18
N THR A 9 -16.33 23.78 16.81
CA THR A 9 -15.03 23.24 17.20
C THR A 9 -14.20 23.07 15.94
N VAL A 10 -13.20 23.93 15.75
CA VAL A 10 -12.27 23.83 14.62
C VAL A 10 -11.41 22.60 14.87
N VAL A 11 -11.68 21.53 14.10
CA VAL A 11 -10.88 20.30 14.13
C VAL A 11 -9.59 20.58 13.39
N THR A 12 -8.48 20.67 14.12
CA THR A 12 -7.16 20.88 13.53
C THR A 12 -6.49 19.56 13.18
N LYS A 13 -5.52 19.61 12.27
CA LYS A 13 -4.70 18.46 11.90
C LYS A 13 -4.06 17.79 13.12
N GLU A 14 -3.59 18.59 14.06
CA GLU A 14 -2.91 18.14 15.28
C GLU A 14 -3.90 17.40 16.19
N THR A 15 -5.12 17.92 16.36
CA THR A 15 -6.15 17.26 17.18
C THR A 15 -6.55 15.89 16.65
N VAL A 16 -6.63 15.74 15.32
CA VAL A 16 -6.89 14.44 14.69
C VAL A 16 -5.68 13.51 14.83
N ALA A 17 -4.46 14.02 14.62
CA ALA A 17 -3.24 13.22 14.75
C ALA A 17 -3.01 12.72 16.19
N THR A 18 -3.37 13.50 17.22
CA THR A 18 -3.31 13.07 18.62
C THR A 18 -4.46 12.15 18.98
N GLY A 19 -5.68 12.46 18.53
CA GLY A 19 -6.87 11.66 18.82
C GLY A 19 -6.79 10.23 18.26
N LEU A 20 -6.31 10.09 17.03
CA LEU A 20 -6.13 8.79 16.37
C LEU A 20 -5.14 7.86 17.09
N LYS A 21 -4.26 8.37 17.96
CA LYS A 21 -3.39 7.52 18.78
C LYS A 21 -4.11 6.89 19.98
N THR A 22 -5.22 7.48 20.40
CA THR A 22 -5.93 7.13 21.64
C THR A 22 -7.24 6.41 21.39
N VAL A 23 -7.80 6.53 20.18
CA VAL A 23 -9.12 6.00 19.83
C VAL A 23 -8.96 4.75 18.98
N THR A 24 -9.80 3.75 19.24
CA THR A 24 -9.92 2.57 18.37
C THR A 24 -10.81 2.92 17.18
N THR A 25 -10.22 3.02 15.99
CA THR A 25 -10.93 3.23 14.73
C THR A 25 -10.64 2.07 13.78
N THR A 26 -11.56 1.78 12.86
CA THR A 26 -11.23 0.87 11.76
C THR A 26 -10.24 1.54 10.79
N ALA A 27 -9.45 0.73 10.07
CA ALA A 27 -8.44 1.25 9.14
C ALA A 27 -9.03 2.20 8.08
N ARG A 28 -10.27 1.94 7.64
CA ARG A 28 -10.97 2.76 6.64
C ARG A 28 -11.41 4.11 7.20
N GLU A 29 -11.89 4.13 8.45
CA GLU A 29 -12.28 5.36 9.14
C GLU A 29 -11.07 6.23 9.44
N GLU A 30 -9.99 5.63 9.93
CA GLU A 30 -8.73 6.31 10.17
C GLU A 30 -8.19 6.95 8.89
N GLN A 31 -8.17 6.20 7.78
CA GLN A 31 -7.77 6.71 6.47
C GLN A 31 -8.62 7.90 6.04
N ALA A 32 -9.96 7.80 6.17
CA ALA A 32 -10.87 8.88 5.80
C ALA A 32 -10.62 10.15 6.64
N LEU A 33 -10.40 10.00 7.95
CA LEU A 33 -10.09 11.12 8.85
C LEU A 33 -8.76 11.78 8.48
N ARG A 34 -7.72 10.97 8.22
CA ARG A 34 -6.40 11.49 7.81
C ARG A 34 -6.46 12.22 6.47
N MET A 35 -7.17 11.68 5.49
CA MET A 35 -7.36 12.32 4.18
C MET A 35 -8.18 13.61 4.27
N ARG A 36 -9.23 13.64 5.11
CA ARG A 36 -10.12 14.80 5.27
C ARG A 36 -9.45 15.97 5.98
N TYR A 37 -8.63 15.70 7.00
CA TYR A 37 -8.01 16.72 7.85
C TYR A 37 -6.49 16.89 7.62
N GLY A 38 -5.92 16.15 6.66
CA GLY A 38 -4.50 16.25 6.30
C GLY A 38 -3.53 15.73 7.37
N ALA A 39 -3.99 14.83 8.26
CA ALA A 39 -3.16 14.28 9.32
C ALA A 39 -2.12 13.29 8.77
N THR A 40 -0.86 13.45 9.19
CA THR A 40 0.27 12.68 8.66
C THR A 40 0.31 11.26 9.24
N VAL A 41 0.61 10.29 8.38
CA VAL A 41 0.94 8.91 8.78
C VAL A 41 2.41 8.85 9.17
N ASP A 42 2.69 8.23 10.32
CA ASP A 42 4.07 7.89 10.66
C ASP A 42 4.50 6.69 9.81
N MET A 43 5.35 6.95 8.82
CA MET A 43 5.86 5.90 7.92
C MET A 43 6.92 5.00 8.59
N LYS A 44 7.38 5.35 9.80
CA LYS A 44 8.31 4.53 10.58
C LYS A 44 7.60 3.67 11.61
N ALA A 45 6.30 3.88 11.82
CA ALA A 45 5.52 3.04 12.71
C ALA A 45 5.45 1.60 12.15
N PRO A 46 5.60 0.56 13.01
CA PRO A 46 5.43 -0.81 12.57
C PRO A 46 3.99 -1.02 12.06
N LEU A 47 3.86 -1.82 11.01
CA LEU A 47 2.54 -2.19 10.49
C LEU A 47 1.73 -2.91 11.59
N PRO A 48 0.41 -2.65 11.67
CA PRO A 48 -0.46 -3.37 12.59
C PRO A 48 -0.37 -4.87 12.33
N LYS A 49 0.04 -5.64 13.35
CA LYS A 49 0.09 -7.09 13.29
C LYS A 49 -1.32 -7.63 13.51
N VAL A 50 -1.91 -8.19 12.46
CA VAL A 50 -3.29 -8.72 12.51
C VAL A 50 -3.39 -9.97 13.40
N TYR A 51 -2.28 -10.70 13.60
CA TYR A 51 -2.23 -11.92 14.42
C TYR A 51 -2.19 -11.68 15.94
N GLY A 52 -2.07 -10.43 16.40
CA GLY A 52 -2.01 -10.13 17.84
C GLY A 52 -0.88 -10.89 18.55
N ASN A 53 -1.27 -11.75 19.51
CA ASN A 53 -0.36 -12.59 20.30
C ASN A 53 -0.38 -14.08 19.90
N ASP A 54 -1.06 -14.44 18.82
CA ASP A 54 -1.13 -15.83 18.35
C ASP A 54 0.06 -16.12 17.42
N GLY A 55 1.02 -16.90 17.93
CA GLY A 55 2.25 -17.25 17.22
C GLY A 55 2.02 -18.21 16.06
N ASP A 56 1.07 -19.15 16.20
CA ASP A 56 0.77 -20.14 15.16
C ASP A 56 0.10 -19.43 13.97
N LEU A 57 -0.85 -18.53 14.24
CA LEU A 57 -1.45 -17.68 13.22
C LEU A 57 -0.43 -16.75 12.54
N ALA A 58 0.59 -16.28 13.28
CA ALA A 58 1.66 -15.45 12.71
C ALA A 58 2.48 -16.23 11.67
N ASP A 59 2.82 -17.48 11.98
CA ASP A 59 3.58 -18.35 11.09
C ASP A 59 2.78 -18.73 9.85
N GLU A 60 1.48 -18.99 9.97
CA GLU A 60 0.58 -19.23 8.84
C GLU A 60 0.48 -18.00 7.91
N LEU A 61 0.30 -16.81 8.47
CA LEU A 61 0.25 -15.57 7.69
C LEU A 61 1.57 -15.29 6.97
N LEU A 62 2.71 -15.54 7.63
CA LEU A 62 4.03 -15.43 7.02
C LEU A 62 4.20 -16.39 5.84
N LEU A 63 3.75 -17.63 6.01
CA LEU A 63 3.79 -18.63 4.94
C LEU A 63 2.97 -18.18 3.73
N ILE A 64 1.77 -17.63 3.95
CA ILE A 64 0.93 -17.08 2.88
C ILE A 64 1.62 -15.92 2.16
N GLU A 65 2.23 -14.99 2.90
CA GLU A 65 2.96 -13.85 2.33
C GLU A 65 4.12 -14.31 1.44
N MET A 66 4.90 -15.29 1.89
CA MET A 66 6.01 -15.87 1.11
C MET A 66 5.53 -16.51 -0.19
N HIS A 67 4.40 -17.22 -0.16
CA HIS A 67 3.80 -17.80 -1.37
C HIS A 67 3.34 -16.71 -2.34
N LEU A 68 2.71 -15.65 -1.84
CA LEU A 68 2.27 -14.52 -2.65
C LEU A 68 3.46 -13.81 -3.31
N LEU A 69 4.53 -13.52 -2.55
CA LEU A 69 5.76 -12.90 -3.08
C LEU A 69 6.42 -13.78 -4.15
N ARG A 70 6.45 -15.09 -3.94
CA ARG A 70 6.94 -16.04 -4.94
C ARG A 70 6.11 -16.00 -6.22
N ALA A 71 4.78 -15.96 -6.11
CA ALA A 71 3.87 -15.86 -7.25
C ALA A 71 4.03 -14.53 -8.00
N VAL A 72 4.18 -13.41 -7.29
CA VAL A 72 4.46 -12.09 -7.88
C VAL A 72 5.81 -12.09 -8.59
N LYS A 73 6.85 -12.66 -7.99
CA LYS A 73 8.17 -12.77 -8.61
C LYS A 73 8.14 -13.63 -9.87
N ALA A 74 7.44 -14.76 -9.85
CA ALA A 74 7.25 -15.61 -11.02
C ALA A 74 6.49 -14.88 -12.14
N ARG A 75 5.41 -14.17 -11.78
CA ARG A 75 4.63 -13.35 -12.73
C ARG A 75 5.47 -12.22 -13.35
N ASN A 76 6.29 -11.54 -12.55
CA ASN A 76 7.15 -10.46 -13.03
C ASN A 76 8.34 -10.97 -13.85
N GLY A 77 8.91 -12.14 -13.50
CA GLY A 77 9.98 -12.79 -14.25
C GLY A 77 9.53 -13.34 -15.61
N ALA A 78 8.25 -13.71 -15.76
CA ALA A 78 7.67 -14.12 -17.04
C ALA A 78 7.51 -12.97 -18.04
N ASN A 79 7.51 -11.70 -17.58
CA ASN A 79 7.36 -10.52 -18.45
C ASN A 79 8.69 -9.98 -18.99
N THR A 80 9.83 -10.49 -18.55
CA THR A 80 11.13 -10.21 -19.19
C THR A 80 11.44 -11.28 -20.22
N THR A 81 10.81 -11.19 -21.39
CA THR A 81 11.37 -11.81 -22.60
C THR A 81 12.66 -11.07 -22.94
N VAL A 82 13.78 -11.56 -22.41
CA VAL A 82 15.10 -11.15 -22.88
C VAL A 82 15.16 -11.62 -24.33
N ALA A 83 14.91 -10.73 -25.28
CA ALA A 83 15.06 -11.02 -26.69
C ALA A 83 16.49 -11.54 -26.88
N SER A 84 16.59 -12.82 -27.26
CA SER A 84 17.87 -13.42 -27.59
C SER A 84 18.49 -12.60 -28.72
N LYS A 85 19.82 -12.40 -28.69
CA LYS A 85 20.55 -11.69 -29.77
C LYS A 85 20.24 -12.29 -31.15
N SER A 86 19.84 -13.57 -31.23
CA SER A 86 19.37 -14.23 -32.45
C SER A 86 18.09 -13.61 -33.02
N ASP A 87 17.14 -13.24 -32.17
CA ASP A 87 15.83 -12.74 -32.60
C ASP A 87 15.93 -11.32 -33.15
N VAL A 88 16.81 -10.51 -32.57
CA VAL A 88 17.14 -9.17 -33.05
C VAL A 88 17.81 -9.25 -34.43
N LYS A 89 18.77 -10.18 -34.61
CA LYS A 89 19.47 -10.38 -35.89
C LYS A 89 18.53 -10.85 -37.00
N SER A 90 17.63 -11.80 -36.71
CA SER A 90 16.61 -12.26 -37.67
C SER A 90 15.64 -11.15 -38.08
N LYS A 91 15.25 -10.28 -37.14
CA LYS A 91 14.33 -9.16 -37.42
C LYS A 91 14.96 -8.07 -38.28
N ILE A 92 16.26 -7.83 -38.11
CA ILE A 92 17.03 -6.88 -38.93
C ILE A 92 17.22 -7.43 -40.35
N ALA A 93 17.61 -8.71 -40.48
CA ALA A 93 17.77 -9.36 -41.79
C ALA A 93 16.46 -9.36 -42.59
N ALA A 94 15.32 -9.66 -41.95
CA ALA A 94 14.01 -9.65 -42.59
C ALA A 94 13.57 -8.26 -43.09
N ARG A 95 14.08 -7.17 -42.49
CA ARG A 95 13.82 -5.80 -42.94
C ARG A 95 14.71 -5.35 -44.09
N LEU A 96 15.93 -5.88 -44.17
CA LEU A 96 16.89 -5.58 -45.24
C LEU A 96 16.62 -6.35 -46.53
N GLY A 97 16.09 -7.58 -46.45
CA GLY A 97 15.76 -8.40 -47.63
C GLY A 97 14.47 -8.03 -48.36
N LYS A 98 13.79 -6.93 -47.96
CA LYS A 98 12.56 -6.42 -48.60
C LYS A 98 12.80 -5.21 -49.51
N LYS A 99 14.04 -4.97 -49.93
CA LYS A 99 14.39 -3.97 -50.95
C LYS A 99 14.74 -4.65 -52.26
#